data_AF-A0A0N0SAD2-F1
#
_entry.id   AF-A0A0N0SAD2-F1
#
_cell.length_a   1.000
_cell.length_b   1.000
_cell.length_c   1.000
_cell.angle_alpha   90.00
_cell.angle_beta   90.00
_cell.angle_gamma   90.00
#
_symmetry.space_group_name_H-M   'P 1'
#
loop_
_entity.id
_entity.type
_entity.pdbx_description
1 polymer ?
#
loop_
_entity_poly.entity_id
_entity_poly.type
_entity_poly.pdbx_seq_one_letter_code
_entity_poly.pdbx_strand_id
1 'polypeptide(L)'
;MPRLIARRTRGPLFLTDRKAPAGTPTLDVCPETGRTRLSNHRAEEIFEEHTRLLANLLASPKDIEDLDGFTLHHSALTHDAEDDTSIPMLLTRSRHASVRSLERYARPGGEVVARHVSEREPAARRRR
;
A
#
# COMPACT_ATOMS: atom_id res chain seq x y z
N MET A 1 -5.43 13.47 8.72
CA MET A 1 -4.15 12.74 8.71
C MET A 1 -3.03 13.31 9.59
N PRO A 2 -2.84 14.63 9.82
CA PRO A 2 -1.67 15.15 10.57
C PRO A 2 -1.52 14.62 12.01
N ARG A 3 -2.65 14.30 12.67
CA ARG A 3 -2.65 13.79 14.05
C ARG A 3 -2.16 12.34 14.17
N LEU A 4 -2.26 11.54 13.10
CA LEU A 4 -1.94 10.11 13.12
C LEU A 4 -0.46 9.81 12.83
N ILE A 5 0.27 10.77 12.26
CA ILE A 5 1.67 10.58 11.85
C ILE A 5 2.68 11.20 12.85
N ALA A 6 2.21 11.73 13.99
CA ALA A 6 3.06 12.30 15.04
C ALA A 6 4.15 13.29 14.54
N ARG A 7 3.80 14.14 13.55
CA ARG A 7 4.71 15.08 12.87
C ARG A 7 5.88 14.45 12.09
N ARG A 8 5.84 13.14 11.86
CA ARG A 8 6.86 12.45 11.09
C ARG A 8 6.80 12.91 9.63
N THR A 9 7.94 13.35 9.09
CA THR A 9 8.05 13.85 7.71
C THR A 9 8.80 12.90 6.78
N ARG A 10 9.46 11.87 7.32
CA ARG A 10 10.23 10.87 6.56
C ARG A 10 10.31 9.52 7.28
N GLY A 11 10.60 8.48 6.49
CA GLY A 11 10.75 7.11 6.99
C GLY A 11 9.42 6.43 7.33
N PRO A 12 9.48 5.16 7.77
CA PRO A 12 8.29 4.37 8.06
C PRO A 12 7.49 4.89 9.26
N LEU A 13 6.15 4.83 9.16
CA LEU A 13 5.23 5.23 10.23
C LEU A 13 5.07 4.13 11.29
N PHE A 14 4.83 2.90 10.84
CA PHE A 14 4.63 1.73 11.70
C PHE A 14 5.97 1.05 11.96
N LEU A 15 6.42 1.06 13.21
CA LEU A 15 7.72 0.56 13.62
C LEU A 15 7.56 -0.59 14.60
N THR A 16 8.51 -1.52 14.55
CA THR A 16 8.69 -2.49 15.64
C THR A 16 9.35 -1.82 16.84
N ASP A 17 9.31 -2.46 18.01
CA ASP A 17 10.09 -2.01 19.16
C ASP A 17 11.57 -2.39 19.11
N ARG A 18 11.96 -3.24 18.17
CA ARG A 18 13.33 -3.73 18.04
C ARG A 18 14.15 -2.83 17.09
N LYS A 19 15.46 -2.73 17.36
CA LYS A 19 16.38 -2.11 16.40
C LYS A 19 16.46 -2.94 15.12
N ALA A 20 16.66 -2.25 14.00
CA ALA A 20 16.82 -2.89 12.71
C ALA A 20 18.09 -3.77 12.71
N PRO A 21 17.98 -5.06 12.34
CA PRO A 21 19.15 -5.91 12.12
C PRO A 21 20.06 -5.36 11.02
N ALA A 22 21.35 -5.74 11.06
CA ALA A 22 22.28 -5.43 10.00
C ALA A 22 21.77 -6.01 8.66
N GLY A 23 21.82 -5.20 7.59
CA GLY A 23 21.32 -5.57 6.26
C GLY A 23 19.84 -5.27 6.01
N THR A 24 19.11 -4.70 6.98
CA THR A 24 17.74 -4.20 6.73
C THR A 24 17.78 -3.09 5.66
N PRO A 25 16.94 -3.14 4.60
CA PRO A 25 16.90 -2.08 3.60
C PRO A 25 16.71 -0.70 4.24
N THR A 26 17.42 0.31 3.75
CA THR A 26 17.39 1.67 4.33
C THR A 26 16.00 2.29 4.36
N LEU A 27 15.16 1.96 3.36
CA LEU A 27 13.76 2.37 3.29
C LEU A 27 12.89 1.79 4.42
N ASP A 28 13.32 0.66 4.98
CA ASP A 28 12.61 -0.07 6.03
C ASP A 28 13.11 0.29 7.43
N VAL A 29 14.07 1.22 7.55
CA VAL A 29 14.63 1.68 8.82
C VAL A 29 14.22 3.11 9.11
N CYS A 30 13.75 3.36 10.33
CA CYS A 30 13.49 4.72 10.78
C CYS A 30 14.82 5.48 10.97
N PRO A 31 15.02 6.62 10.29
CA PRO A 31 16.27 7.38 10.39
C PRO A 31 16.48 8.03 11.77
N GLU A 32 15.41 8.23 12.53
CA GLU A 32 15.46 8.89 13.85
C GLU A 32 15.68 7.89 14.98
N THR A 33 15.06 6.71 14.91
CA THR A 33 15.06 5.73 16.01
C THR A 33 15.92 4.50 15.72
N GLY A 34 16.30 4.25 14.46
CA GLY A 34 16.99 3.04 14.03
C GLY A 34 16.14 1.76 14.12
N ARG A 35 14.82 1.89 14.36
CA ARG A 35 13.89 0.76 14.42
C ARG A 35 13.47 0.33 13.02
N THR A 36 13.22 -0.97 12.85
CA THR A 36 12.69 -1.50 11.58
C THR A 36 11.19 -1.24 11.48
N ARG A 37 10.70 -1.05 10.25
CA ARG A 37 9.28 -1.00 9.95
C ARG A 37 8.59 -2.31 10.32
N LEU A 38 7.31 -2.22 10.63
CA LEU A 38 6.42 -3.38 10.70
C LEU A 38 6.15 -3.94 9.31
N SER A 39 5.82 -5.23 9.25
CA SER A 39 5.25 -5.81 8.03
C SER A 39 3.92 -5.12 7.71
N ASN A 40 3.56 -5.08 6.44
CA ASN A 40 2.31 -4.46 5.98
C ASN A 40 1.09 -5.06 6.68
N HIS A 41 1.02 -6.40 6.77
CA HIS A 41 -0.07 -7.11 7.45
C HIS A 41 -0.19 -6.72 8.92
N ARG A 42 0.94 -6.68 9.66
CA ARG A 42 0.90 -6.33 11.07
C ARG A 42 0.57 -4.85 11.28
N ALA A 43 1.01 -3.98 10.38
CA ALA A 43 0.66 -2.57 10.40
C ALA A 43 -0.84 -2.37 10.15
N GLU A 44 -1.43 -3.13 9.21
CA GLU A 44 -2.87 -3.12 8.92
C GLU A 44 -3.69 -3.58 10.13
N GLU A 45 -3.37 -4.74 10.71
CA GLU A 45 -4.03 -5.24 11.94
C GLU A 45 -4.04 -4.21 13.08
N ILE A 46 -2.86 -3.66 13.40
CA ILE A 46 -2.70 -2.68 14.49
C ILE A 46 -3.48 -1.39 14.16
N PHE A 47 -3.41 -0.94 12.89
CA PHE A 47 -4.09 0.28 12.49
C PHE A 47 -5.61 0.12 12.57
N GLU A 48 -6.14 -1.00 12.08
CA GLU A 48 -7.57 -1.31 12.16
C GLU A 48 -8.03 -1.32 13.61
N GLU A 49 -7.37 -2.09 14.48
CA GLU A 49 -7.68 -2.19 15.90
C GLU A 49 -7.72 -0.81 16.59
N HIS A 50 -6.70 0.02 16.38
CA HIS A 50 -6.60 1.34 17.01
C HIS A 50 -7.48 2.42 16.38
N THR A 51 -8.13 2.13 15.25
CA THR A 51 -9.03 3.08 14.58
C THR A 51 -10.50 2.70 14.68
N ARG A 52 -10.87 1.58 15.33
CA ARG A 52 -12.26 1.15 15.53
C ARG A 52 -13.18 2.24 16.07
N LEU A 53 -12.76 2.95 17.13
CA LEU A 53 -13.55 4.06 17.70
C LEU A 53 -13.65 5.26 16.75
N LEU A 54 -12.59 5.53 15.97
CA LEU A 54 -12.58 6.64 15.01
C LEU A 54 -13.44 6.33 13.78
N ALA A 55 -13.51 5.07 13.38
CA ALA A 55 -14.35 4.59 12.28
C ALA A 55 -15.82 4.50 12.70
N ASN A 56 -16.09 4.19 13.98
CA ASN A 56 -17.43 3.96 14.51
C ASN A 56 -17.79 5.00 15.59
N LEU A 57 -17.99 6.25 15.17
CA LEU A 57 -18.23 7.41 16.07
C LEU A 57 -19.42 7.26 17.02
N LEU A 58 -20.38 6.40 16.71
CA LEU A 58 -21.57 6.14 17.53
C LEU A 58 -21.42 4.92 18.45
N ALA A 59 -20.34 4.14 18.32
CA ALA A 59 -20.12 2.95 19.11
C ALA A 59 -19.58 3.30 20.50
N SER A 60 -20.10 2.63 21.52
CA SER A 60 -19.55 2.69 22.87
C SER A 60 -18.26 1.84 22.93
N PRO A 61 -17.27 2.19 23.77
CA PRO A 61 -16.07 1.37 23.98
C PRO A 61 -16.32 -0.08 24.39
N LYS A 62 -17.55 -0.43 24.83
CA LYS A 62 -17.94 -1.79 25.19
C LYS A 62 -18.38 -2.63 24.00
N ASP A 63 -18.72 -1.99 22.88
CA ASP A 63 -19.32 -2.65 21.71
C ASP A 63 -18.36 -2.66 20.51
N ILE A 64 -17.12 -2.19 20.68
CA ILE A 64 -16.17 -1.98 19.57
C ILE A 64 -15.33 -3.20 19.24
N GLU A 65 -15.25 -4.23 20.09
CA GLU A 65 -14.34 -5.36 19.90
C GLU A 65 -14.60 -6.11 18.59
N ASP A 66 -15.88 -6.20 18.20
CA ASP A 66 -16.34 -6.89 16.98
C ASP A 66 -16.52 -5.94 15.78
N LEU A 67 -16.15 -4.65 15.90
CA LEU A 67 -16.27 -3.69 14.82
C LEU A 67 -14.97 -3.55 14.04
N ASP A 68 -15.09 -3.37 12.74
CA ASP A 68 -13.96 -3.07 11.87
C ASP A 68 -13.50 -1.61 12.05
N GLY A 69 -12.19 -1.40 11.97
CA GLY A 69 -11.57 -0.08 11.93
C GLY A 69 -11.40 0.47 10.52
N PHE A 70 -10.56 1.49 10.38
CA PHE A 70 -10.10 1.91 9.06
C PHE A 70 -9.08 0.90 8.50
N THR A 71 -9.18 0.60 7.22
CA THR A 71 -8.23 -0.27 6.51
C THR A 71 -7.10 0.54 5.87
N LEU A 72 -5.88 0.00 5.89
CA LEU A 72 -4.76 0.54 5.11
C LEU A 72 -4.77 -0.06 3.71
N HIS A 73 -4.77 0.77 2.67
CA HIS A 73 -4.63 0.31 1.29
C HIS A 73 -3.20 0.55 0.77
N HIS A 74 -2.68 -0.41 0.01
CA HIS A 74 -1.39 -0.30 -0.67
C HIS A 74 -1.47 0.61 -1.89
N SER A 75 -1.41 1.93 -1.67
CA SER A 75 -1.43 2.92 -2.75
C SER A 75 -0.27 2.76 -3.73
N ALA A 76 0.88 2.24 -3.30
CA ALA A 76 2.04 2.02 -4.17
C ALA A 76 1.74 1.04 -5.31
N LEU A 77 0.97 -0.02 -5.08
CA LEU A 77 0.60 -0.97 -6.14
C LEU A 77 -0.44 -0.38 -7.10
N THR A 78 -1.29 0.50 -6.60
CA THR A 78 -2.23 1.26 -7.41
C THR A 78 -1.48 2.23 -8.33
N HIS A 79 -0.53 3.00 -7.78
CA HIS A 79 0.30 3.91 -8.58
C HIS A 79 1.21 3.16 -9.55
N ASP A 80 1.88 2.08 -9.12
CA ASP A 80 2.69 1.27 -10.02
C ASP A 80 1.82 0.73 -11.19
N ALA A 81 0.56 0.37 -10.94
CA ALA A 81 -0.38 -0.05 -11.98
C ALA A 81 -0.88 1.09 -12.88
N GLU A 82 -1.02 2.31 -12.36
CA GLU A 82 -1.33 3.53 -13.12
C GLU A 82 -0.15 3.98 -14.00
N ASP A 83 1.08 3.71 -13.56
CA ASP A 83 2.35 3.97 -14.26
C ASP A 83 2.69 2.86 -15.29
N ASP A 84 1.69 2.11 -15.75
CA ASP A 84 1.82 1.04 -16.76
C ASP A 84 2.79 -0.11 -16.37
N THR A 85 3.02 -0.33 -15.06
CA THR A 85 3.80 -1.48 -14.60
C THR A 85 3.05 -2.77 -14.91
N SER A 86 3.72 -3.68 -15.62
CA SER A 86 3.13 -4.97 -15.99
C SER A 86 2.72 -5.82 -14.77
N ILE A 87 1.59 -6.54 -14.88
CA ILE A 87 1.07 -7.44 -13.84
C ILE A 87 2.12 -8.45 -13.32
N PRO A 88 2.97 -9.09 -14.15
CA PRO A 88 4.02 -9.99 -13.64
C PRO A 88 5.02 -9.27 -12.72
N MET A 89 5.39 -8.03 -13.05
CA MET A 89 6.31 -7.24 -12.23
C MET A 89 5.66 -6.83 -10.90
N LEU A 90 4.38 -6.47 -10.94
CA LEU A 90 3.58 -6.20 -9.74
C LEU A 90 3.48 -7.43 -8.84
N LEU A 91 3.24 -8.63 -9.40
CA LEU A 91 3.22 -9.88 -8.63
C LEU A 91 4.56 -10.16 -7.95
N THR A 92 5.67 -10.06 -8.68
CA THR A 92 7.02 -10.30 -8.14
C THR A 92 7.37 -9.29 -7.04
N ARG A 93 7.07 -8.02 -7.24
CA ARG A 93 7.37 -6.94 -6.30
C ARG A 93 6.52 -7.00 -5.02
N SER A 94 5.24 -7.34 -5.16
CA SER A 94 4.27 -7.39 -4.06
C SER A 94 4.24 -8.70 -3.28
N ARG A 95 4.81 -9.78 -3.85
CA ARG A 95 4.69 -11.15 -3.35
C ARG A 95 3.24 -11.67 -3.30
N HIS A 96 2.33 -11.08 -4.08
CA HIS A 96 1.00 -11.64 -4.28
C HIS A 96 1.11 -13.01 -4.98
N ALA A 97 0.43 -14.01 -4.41
CA ALA A 97 0.44 -15.37 -4.96
C ALA A 97 -0.40 -15.52 -6.23
N SER A 98 -1.29 -14.57 -6.53
CA SER A 98 -2.16 -14.61 -7.71
C SER A 98 -2.61 -13.22 -8.16
N VAL A 99 -2.96 -13.10 -9.45
CA VAL A 99 -3.59 -11.90 -10.04
C VAL A 99 -4.86 -11.53 -9.29
N ARG A 100 -5.69 -12.51 -8.93
CA ARG A 100 -6.93 -12.30 -8.16
C ARG A 100 -6.68 -11.58 -6.82
N SER A 101 -5.58 -11.92 -6.14
CA SER A 101 -5.20 -11.22 -4.89
C SER A 101 -4.66 -9.81 -5.12
N LEU A 102 -4.13 -9.54 -6.32
CA LEU A 102 -3.61 -8.24 -6.74
C LEU A 102 -4.72 -7.31 -7.27
N GLU A 103 -5.83 -7.85 -7.79
CA GLU A 103 -6.95 -7.10 -8.38
C GLU A 103 -7.61 -6.11 -7.41
N ARG A 104 -7.39 -6.21 -6.10
CA ARG A 104 -7.84 -5.19 -5.14
C ARG A 104 -7.05 -3.88 -5.29
N TYR A 105 -5.81 -3.96 -5.73
CA TYR A 105 -4.84 -2.87 -5.72
C TYR A 105 -4.42 -2.41 -7.12
N ALA A 106 -4.36 -3.31 -8.10
CA ALA A 106 -3.95 -3.01 -9.47
C ALA A 106 -5.11 -3.29 -10.44
N ARG A 107 -6.01 -2.30 -10.61
CA ARG A 107 -7.03 -2.28 -11.67
C ARG A 107 -6.72 -1.13 -12.63
N PRO A 108 -5.95 -1.36 -13.70
CA PRO A 108 -5.71 -0.32 -14.68
C PRO A 108 -7.05 0.14 -15.27
N GLY A 109 -7.30 1.45 -15.21
CA GLY A 109 -8.49 2.06 -15.81
C GLY A 109 -8.46 1.93 -17.34
N GLY A 110 -9.62 2.08 -17.99
CA GLY A 110 -9.72 1.97 -19.46
C GLY A 110 -8.80 2.94 -20.21
N GLU A 111 -8.55 4.13 -19.64
CA GLU A 111 -7.64 5.14 -20.21
C GLU A 111 -6.17 4.70 -20.19
N VAL A 112 -5.73 4.08 -19.10
CA VAL A 112 -4.38 3.49 -18.95
C VAL A 112 -4.17 2.41 -20.00
N VAL A 113 -5.17 1.53 -20.18
CA VAL A 113 -5.14 0.49 -21.23
C VAL A 113 -5.06 1.09 -22.63
N ALA A 114 -5.85 2.14 -22.91
CA ALA A 114 -5.85 2.81 -24.21
C ALA A 114 -4.49 3.45 -24.52
N ARG A 115 -3.87 4.13 -23.55
CA ARG A 115 -2.52 4.70 -23.68
C ARG A 115 -1.49 3.61 -23.98
N HIS A 116 -1.45 2.56 -23.15
CA HIS A 116 -0.51 1.44 -23.33
C HIS A 116 -0.63 0.74 -24.69
N VAL A 117 -1.86 0.61 -25.21
CA VAL A 117 -2.10 0.10 -26.57
C VAL A 117 -1.56 1.10 -27.61
N SER A 118 -1.87 2.39 -27.48
CA SER A 118 -1.45 3.41 -28.46
C SER A 118 0.07 3.58 -28.55
N GLU A 119 0.80 3.44 -27.43
CA GLU A 119 2.26 3.51 -27.40
C GLU A 119 2.91 2.30 -28.06
N ARG A 120 2.23 1.15 -28.05
CA ARG A 120 2.67 -0.11 -28.64
C ARG A 120 2.11 -0.35 -30.02
N GLU A 121 1.17 0.48 -30.49
CA GLU A 121 0.76 0.49 -31.88
C GLU A 121 1.95 0.97 -32.71
N PRO A 122 2.58 0.09 -33.52
CA PRO A 122 3.54 0.58 -34.47
C PRO A 122 2.78 1.52 -35.40
N ALA A 123 3.31 2.72 -35.65
CA ALA A 123 2.75 3.73 -36.54
C ALA A 123 2.58 3.19 -37.99
N ALA A 124 1.61 2.31 -38.21
CA ALA A 124 1.46 1.45 -39.36
C ALA A 124 0.10 0.72 -39.28
N ARG A 125 -1.00 1.46 -39.41
CA ARG A 125 -1.70 1.39 -40.70
C ARG A 125 -1.67 2.76 -41.37
N ARG A 126 -0.46 3.28 -41.58
CA ARG A 126 -0.17 4.32 -42.56
C ARG A 126 -0.77 3.89 -43.91
N ARG A 127 -1.69 4.71 -44.42
CA ARG A 127 -1.97 4.95 -45.84
C ARG A 127 -2.02 3.71 -46.74
N ARG A 128 -3.23 3.26 -47.08
CA ARG A 128 -3.58 2.90 -48.45
C ARG A 128 -5.03 3.28 -48.70
#